data_AF-A0A8C3RZN0-F1
#
_entry.id   AF-A0A8C3RZN0-F1
#
_cell.length_a   1.000
_cell.length_b   1.000
_cell.length_c   1.000
_cell.angle_alpha   90.00
_cell.angle_beta   90.00
_cell.angle_gamma   90.00
#
_symmetry.space_group_name_H-M   'P 1'
#
loop_
_entity.id
_entity.type
_entity.pdbx_description
1 polymer ?
#
loop_
_entity_poly.entity_id
_entity_poly.type
_entity_poly.pdbx_seq_one_letter_code
_entity_poly.pdbx_strand_id
1 'polypeptide(L)'
;ENKLNTFLLRHKGVYDHWIGLRREQGQPWKWTNGTEFNHTFVIRGGGNCAYLNDEKGVSSSRCYMERRWICCKPEVSVMGKGTALEGGSK
;
A
#
# COMPACT_ATOMS: atom_id res chain seq x y z
N GLU A 1 -4.97 -2.98 16.84
CA GLU A 1 -5.74 -3.24 15.60
C GLU A 1 -5.20 -2.36 14.46
N ASN A 2 -4.87 -2.97 13.31
CA ASN A 2 -4.33 -2.22 12.16
C ASN A 2 -5.46 -1.52 11.39
N LYS A 3 -5.64 -0.21 11.65
CA LYS A 3 -6.65 0.65 11.01
C LYS A 3 -6.59 0.64 9.46
N LEU A 4 -5.41 0.37 8.89
CA LEU A 4 -5.18 0.37 7.44
C LEU A 4 -5.97 -0.74 6.72
N ASN A 5 -6.02 -1.95 7.30
CA ASN A 5 -6.67 -3.10 6.66
C ASN A 5 -8.18 -2.90 6.56
N THR A 6 -8.83 -2.45 7.63
CA THR A 6 -10.29 -2.26 7.63
C THR A 6 -10.73 -1.18 6.64
N PHE A 7 -9.98 -0.08 6.53
CA PHE A 7 -10.30 0.98 5.57
C PHE A 7 -10.10 0.51 4.13
N LEU A 8 -8.94 -0.07 3.81
CA LEU A 8 -8.62 -0.49 2.44
C LEU A 8 -9.56 -1.59 1.95
N LEU A 9 -9.83 -2.60 2.77
CA LEU A 9 -10.72 -3.71 2.42
C LEU A 9 -12.16 -3.27 2.21
N ARG A 10 -12.61 -2.22 2.91
CA ARG A 10 -13.96 -1.65 2.75
C ARG A 10 -14.10 -0.80 1.49
N HIS A 11 -13.04 -0.10 1.07
CA HIS A 11 -13.14 0.92 0.01
C HIS A 11 -12.47 0.55 -1.31
N LYS A 12 -11.75 -0.58 -1.41
CA LYS A 12 -11.11 -1.00 -2.66
C LYS A 12 -12.08 -1.29 -3.82
N GLY A 13 -13.36 -1.46 -3.54
CA GLY A 13 -14.36 -1.87 -4.52
C GLY A 13 -14.17 -3.31 -5.02
N VAL A 14 -14.68 -3.59 -6.22
CA VAL A 14 -14.74 -4.95 -6.79
C VAL A 14 -13.42 -5.43 -7.38
N TYR A 15 -12.53 -4.53 -7.79
CA TYR A 15 -11.29 -4.91 -8.46
C TYR A 15 -10.23 -5.37 -7.46
N ASP A 16 -9.34 -6.22 -7.96
CA ASP A 16 -8.10 -6.57 -7.27
C ASP A 16 -7.11 -5.41 -7.36
N HIS A 17 -6.44 -5.13 -6.24
CA HIS A 17 -5.51 -4.01 -6.16
C HIS A 17 -4.18 -4.45 -5.58
N TRP A 18 -3.09 -4.16 -6.30
CA TRP A 18 -1.75 -4.24 -5.77
C TRP A 18 -1.60 -3.34 -4.54
N ILE A 19 -0.87 -3.84 -3.54
CA ILE A 19 -0.39 -3.09 -2.40
C ILE A 19 1.12 -3.09 -2.39
N GLY A 20 1.72 -2.14 -1.68
CA GLY A 20 3.18 -1.94 -1.62
C GLY A 20 3.94 -3.00 -0.83
N LEU A 21 3.56 -4.28 -0.92
CA LEU A 21 4.18 -5.38 -0.21
C LEU A 21 4.66 -6.44 -1.19
N ARG A 22 5.95 -6.77 -1.12
CA ARG A 22 6.64 -7.69 -2.03
C ARG A 22 7.68 -8.54 -1.30
N ARG A 23 8.11 -9.63 -1.92
CA ARG A 23 9.24 -10.44 -1.47
C ARG A 23 10.05 -10.94 -2.66
N GLU A 24 11.28 -11.31 -2.39
CA GLU A 24 12.04 -12.21 -3.25
C GLU A 24 11.74 -13.67 -2.87
N GLN A 25 12.10 -14.60 -3.74
CA GLN A 25 11.83 -16.02 -3.51
C GLN A 25 12.53 -16.50 -2.24
N GLY A 26 11.76 -17.04 -1.30
CA GLY A 26 12.26 -17.51 0.00
C GLY A 26 12.59 -16.41 1.02
N GLN A 27 12.42 -15.13 0.66
CA GLN A 27 12.69 -14.01 1.57
C GLN A 27 11.43 -13.55 2.31
N PRO A 28 11.59 -12.85 3.45
CA PRO A 28 10.49 -12.18 4.14
C PRO A 28 9.78 -11.16 3.25
N TRP A 29 8.52 -10.88 3.57
CA TRP A 29 7.77 -9.80 2.94
C TRP A 29 8.30 -8.45 3.41
N LYS A 30 8.47 -7.50 2.48
CA LYS A 30 8.94 -6.14 2.75
C LYS A 30 7.99 -5.12 2.13
N TRP A 31 7.79 -4.02 2.84
CA TRP A 31 7.11 -2.84 2.34
C TRP A 31 8.01 -2.09 1.34
N THR A 32 7.43 -1.15 0.59
CA THR A 32 8.17 -0.33 -0.40
C THR A 32 9.31 0.50 0.20
N ASN A 33 9.26 0.80 1.50
CA ASN A 33 10.33 1.47 2.24
C ASN A 33 11.44 0.51 2.73
N GLY A 34 11.37 -0.77 2.37
CA GLY A 34 12.35 -1.80 2.77
C GLY A 34 12.10 -2.43 4.14
N THR A 35 11.17 -1.90 4.95
CA THR A 35 10.85 -2.47 6.26
C THR A 35 10.17 -3.83 6.12
N GLU A 36 10.56 -4.78 6.96
CA GLU A 36 9.93 -6.10 6.97
C GLU A 36 8.48 -6.03 7.45
N PHE A 37 7.66 -6.90 6.90
CA PHE A 37 6.26 -7.00 7.24
C PHE A 37 6.09 -7.73 8.57
N ASN A 38 5.46 -7.08 9.54
CA ASN A 38 5.26 -7.61 10.90
C ASN A 38 4.20 -8.73 11.01
N HIS A 39 3.85 -9.42 9.91
CA HIS A 39 2.92 -10.56 9.91
C HIS A 39 1.52 -10.29 10.51
N THR A 40 1.08 -9.03 10.50
CA THR A 40 -0.21 -8.64 11.10
C THR A 40 -1.46 -9.16 10.37
N PHE A 41 -1.28 -9.79 9.21
CA PHE A 41 -2.30 -10.48 8.43
C PHE A 41 -1.66 -11.58 7.58
N VAL A 42 -2.48 -12.57 7.19
CA VAL A 42 -2.05 -13.67 6.34
C VAL A 42 -2.05 -13.24 4.87
N ILE A 43 -1.01 -13.61 4.13
CA ILE A 43 -0.91 -13.42 2.68
C ILE A 43 -1.00 -14.81 2.05
N ARG A 44 -2.08 -15.05 1.29
CA ARG A 44 -2.31 -16.33 0.60
C ARG A 44 -1.55 -16.40 -0.73
N GLY A 45 -1.39 -17.61 -1.26
CA GLY A 45 -0.75 -17.84 -2.56
C GLY A 45 0.79 -17.93 -2.51
N GLY A 46 1.39 -18.22 -3.67
CA GLY A 46 2.84 -18.43 -3.84
C GLY A 46 3.56 -17.32 -4.59
N GLY A 47 2.92 -16.18 -4.82
CA GLY A 47 3.50 -15.07 -5.58
C GLY A 47 4.54 -14.26 -4.80
N ASN A 48 5.09 -13.27 -5.49
CA ASN A 48 6.13 -12.37 -4.98
C ASN A 48 5.62 -10.94 -4.75
N CYS A 49 4.45 -10.59 -5.29
CA CYS A 49 3.78 -9.30 -5.05
C CYS A 49 2.40 -9.56 -4.42
N ALA A 50 2.03 -8.76 -3.42
CA ALA A 50 0.78 -8.90 -2.69
C ALA A 50 -0.31 -7.95 -3.22
N TYR A 51 -1.54 -8.43 -3.25
CA TYR A 51 -2.72 -7.69 -3.67
C TYR A 51 -3.91 -7.97 -2.74
N LEU A 52 -4.86 -7.04 -2.70
CA LEU A 52 -6.16 -7.22 -2.05
C LEU A 52 -7.11 -7.93 -3.00
N ASN A 53 -7.76 -9.01 -2.55
CA ASN A 53 -8.75 -9.75 -3.32
C ASN A 53 -10.19 -9.37 -2.95
N ASP A 54 -11.13 -9.70 -3.82
CA ASP A 54 -12.59 -9.56 -3.63
C ASP A 54 -13.14 -10.14 -2.31
N GLU A 55 -12.56 -11.24 -1.81
CA GLU A 55 -12.89 -11.86 -0.50
C GLU A 55 -12.47 -11.05 0.74
N LYS A 56 -12.08 -9.78 0.58
CA LYS A 56 -11.55 -8.92 1.64
C LYS A 56 -10.29 -9.47 2.32
N GLY A 57 -9.49 -10.24 1.59
CA GLY A 57 -8.22 -10.79 2.04
C GLY A 57 -7.02 -10.23 1.29
N VAL A 58 -5.84 -10.72 1.64
CA VAL A 58 -4.58 -10.45 0.93
C VAL A 58 -4.07 -11.73 0.31
N SER A 59 -3.79 -11.68 -0.99
CA SER A 59 -3.24 -12.78 -1.78
C SER A 59 -1.99 -12.32 -2.52
N SER A 60 -1.28 -13.25 -3.14
CA SER A 60 -0.04 -12.96 -3.88
C SER A 60 -0.05 -13.57 -5.28
N SER A 61 0.54 -12.85 -6.24
CA SER A 61 0.73 -13.35 -7.61
C SER A 61 2.08 -12.88 -8.18
N ARG A 62 2.37 -13.27 -9.42
CA ARG A 62 3.54 -12.79 -10.16
C ARG A 62 3.40 -11.28 -10.37
N CYS A 63 4.49 -10.55 -10.16
CA CYS A 63 4.46 -9.08 -10.14
C CYS A 63 4.12 -8.44 -11.50
N TYR A 64 4.31 -9.17 -12.60
CA TYR A 64 3.99 -8.67 -13.94
C TYR A 64 2.49 -8.71 -14.28
N MET A 65 1.65 -9.29 -13.42
CA MET A 65 0.21 -9.36 -13.68
C MET A 65 -0.42 -7.97 -13.62
N GLU A 66 -1.28 -7.66 -14.58
CA GLU A 66 -1.99 -6.38 -14.62
C GLU A 66 -3.07 -6.32 -13.55
N ARG A 67 -2.97 -5.33 -12.66
CA ARG A 67 -3.99 -4.98 -11.66
C ARG A 67 -3.93 -3.49 -11.38
N ARG A 68 -5.01 -2.94 -10.84
CA ARG A 68 -4.99 -1.58 -10.26
C ARG A 68 -4.07 -1.56 -9.03
N TRP A 69 -3.68 -0.39 -8.56
CA TRP A 69 -2.85 -0.27 -7.36
C TRP A 69 -3.42 0.77 -6.41
N ILE A 70 -3.13 0.59 -5.12
CA ILE A 70 -3.43 1.57 -4.08
C ILE A 70 -2.11 2.15 -3.58
N CYS A 71 -1.99 3.47 -3.62
CA CYS A 71 -0.86 4.20 -3.06
C CYS A 71 -1.17 4.66 -1.65
N CYS A 72 -0.15 4.66 -0.78
CA CYS A 72 -0.19 5.32 0.52
C CYS A 72 0.94 6.34 0.62
N LYS A 73 0.63 7.53 1.12
CA LYS A 73 1.61 8.56 1.45
C LYS A 73 1.25 9.13 2.83
N PRO A 74 2.23 9.38 3.70
CA PRO A 74 1.96 10.10 4.94
C PRO A 74 1.39 11.49 4.63
N GLU A 75 0.37 11.88 5.39
CA GLU A 75 -0.15 13.24 5.32
C GLU A 75 0.91 14.20 5.87
N VAL A 76 1.29 15.19 5.05
CA VAL A 76 2.14 16.28 5.53
C VAL A 76 1.19 17.31 6.12
N SER A 77 0.99 17.27 7.44
CA SER A 77 0.33 18.36 8.13
C SER A 77 1.24 19.59 8.05
N VAL A 78 0.98 20.47 7.08
CA VAL A 78 1.57 21.81 7.08
C VAL A 78 0.95 22.53 8.26
N MET A 79 1.60 22.49 9.42
CA MET A 79 1.34 23.44 10.50
C MET A 79 1.57 24.83 9.88
N GLY A 80 0.49 25.58 9.70
CA GLY A 80 0.51 26.86 9.01
C GLY A 80 1.59 27.77 9.58
N LYS A 81 2.65 27.99 8.80
CA LYS A 81 3.45 29.22 8.94
C LYS A 81 2.73 30.30 8.16
N GLY A 82 1.85 31.03 8.84
CA GLY A 82 1.60 32.41 8.45
C GLY A 82 2.89 33.19 8.65
N THR A 83 3.44 33.76 7.57
CA THR A 83 3.66 35.20 7.40
C THR A 83 4.47 35.47 6.12
N ALA A 84 4.03 36.55 5.46
CA ALA A 84 4.73 37.43 4.52
C ALA A 84 4.86 37.02 3.04
N LEU A 85 4.24 37.87 2.23
CA LEU A 85 4.30 38.02 0.78
C LEU A 85 5.74 38.19 0.29
N GLU A 86 6.05 37.67 -0.89
CA GLU A 86 6.62 38.48 -1.99
C GLU A 86 6.22 37.85 -3.33
N GLY A 87 5.75 38.71 -4.23
CA GLY A 87 5.33 38.34 -5.57
C GLY A 87 6.50 38.03 -6.49
N GLY A 88 6.18 37.42 -7.63
CA GLY A 88 7.15 37.16 -8.69
C GLY A 88 6.49 36.51 -9.90
N SER A 89 6.06 37.37 -10.83
CA SER A 89 5.53 37.03 -12.15
C SER A 89 6.52 36.19 -12.97
N LYS A 90 6.02 35.16 -13.65
CA LYS A 90 6.33 34.82 -15.06
C LYS A 90 5.32 33.81 -15.59
#